data_AF-A0A7X3UGG1-F1
#
_entry.id   AF-A0A7X3UGG1-F1
#
_cell.length_a   1.000
_cell.length_b   1.000
_cell.length_c   1.000
_cell.angle_alpha   90.00
_cell.angle_beta   90.00
_cell.angle_gamma   90.00
#
_symmetry.space_group_name_H-M   'P 1'
#
loop_
_entity.id
_entity.type
_entity.pdbx_description
1 polymer ?
#
loop_
_entity_poly.entity_id
_entity_poly.type
_entity_poly.pdbx_seq_one_letter_code
_entity_poly.pdbx_strand_id
1 'polypeptide(L)'
;MATRGAQTYLTPEEYIILERKAIPDAETVRSEYMNGEIIPMSGASFAHNLITMNISARLHTSLMGTECAVFANEMRISIPTTKSYFYPDVGVVCAEPRFEDDIFDMLLNPIVVIEVLSP
;
A
#
# COMPACT_ATOMS: atom_id res chain seq x y z
N MET A 1 -11.84 -25.39 20.31
CA MET A 1 -10.82 -25.83 19.34
C MET A 1 -11.19 -25.23 17.99
N ALA A 2 -10.66 -24.05 17.68
CA ALA A 2 -10.84 -23.47 16.35
C ALA A 2 -9.82 -24.12 15.42
N THR A 3 -10.33 -24.73 14.34
CA THR A 3 -9.55 -25.31 13.27
C THR A 3 -8.65 -24.21 12.69
N ARG A 4 -7.32 -24.33 12.86
CA ARG A 4 -6.36 -23.54 12.06
C ARG A 4 -6.60 -23.97 10.61
N GLY A 5 -7.32 -23.14 9.84
CA GLY A 5 -7.34 -23.26 8.39
C GLY A 5 -5.90 -23.31 7.89
N ALA A 6 -5.62 -24.16 6.90
CA ALA A 6 -4.30 -24.27 6.30
C ALA A 6 -3.78 -22.87 5.98
N GLN A 7 -2.70 -22.45 6.63
CA GLN A 7 -2.03 -21.22 6.22
C GLN A 7 -1.40 -21.51 4.86
N THR A 8 -2.06 -21.02 3.83
CA THR A 8 -1.55 -21.05 2.47
C THR A 8 -0.41 -20.03 2.40
N TYR A 9 0.83 -20.50 2.52
CA TYR A 9 1.99 -19.67 2.20
C TYR A 9 1.94 -19.36 0.71
N LEU A 10 1.66 -18.11 0.37
CA LEU A 10 1.57 -17.66 -1.02
C LEU A 10 2.93 -17.14 -1.47
N THR A 11 3.32 -17.38 -2.72
CA THR A 11 4.51 -16.74 -3.28
C THR A 11 4.25 -15.26 -3.59
N PRO A 12 5.28 -14.39 -3.61
CA PRO A 12 5.15 -13.00 -4.04
C PRO A 12 4.48 -12.85 -5.40
N GLU A 13 4.86 -13.69 -6.36
CA GLU A 13 4.36 -13.65 -7.73
C GLU A 13 2.87 -14.03 -7.79
N GLU A 14 2.46 -15.06 -7.04
CA GLU A 14 1.05 -15.42 -6.92
C GLU A 14 0.24 -14.30 -6.23
N TYR A 15 0.77 -13.69 -5.17
CA TYR A 15 0.15 -12.56 -4.50
C TYR A 15 -0.10 -11.38 -5.46
N ILE A 16 0.91 -10.97 -6.23
CA ILE A 16 0.76 -9.86 -7.19
C ILE A 16 -0.25 -10.19 -8.28
N ILE A 17 -0.30 -11.43 -8.76
CA ILE A 17 -1.32 -11.87 -9.73
C ILE A 17 -2.73 -11.76 -9.13
N LEU A 18 -2.92 -12.16 -7.87
CA LEU A 18 -4.21 -12.04 -7.18
C LEU A 18 -4.59 -10.57 -6.97
N GLU A 19 -3.66 -9.77 -6.45
CA GLU A 19 -3.90 -8.36 -6.11
C GLU A 19 -4.18 -7.51 -7.36
N ARG A 20 -3.55 -7.80 -8.50
CA ARG A 20 -3.83 -7.11 -9.79
C ARG A 20 -5.13 -7.59 -10.47
N LYS A 21 -5.61 -8.79 -10.14
CA LYS A 21 -6.91 -9.30 -10.63
C LYS A 21 -8.08 -8.86 -9.76
N ALA A 22 -7.82 -8.44 -8.54
CA ALA A 22 -8.83 -7.90 -7.65
C ALA A 22 -9.54 -6.72 -8.33
N ILE A 23 -10.82 -6.90 -8.64
CA ILE A 23 -11.68 -5.82 -9.08
C ILE A 23 -12.11 -5.10 -7.80
N PRO A 24 -11.86 -3.79 -7.63
CA PRO A 24 -12.33 -3.06 -6.46
C PRO A 24 -13.86 -2.92 -6.54
N ASP A 25 -14.56 -3.96 -6.10
CA ASP A 25 -15.94 -3.91 -5.69
C ASP A 25 -16.02 -4.10 -4.16
N ALA A 26 -17.23 -4.05 -3.61
CA ALA A 26 -17.43 -4.12 -2.16
C ALA A 26 -16.99 -5.45 -1.52
N GLU A 27 -16.65 -6.48 -2.31
CA GLU A 27 -16.30 -7.82 -1.83
C GLU A 27 -14.79 -8.10 -1.90
N THR A 28 -14.05 -7.43 -2.80
CA THR A 28 -12.60 -7.63 -2.92
C THR A 28 -11.83 -6.58 -2.13
N VAL A 29 -11.39 -6.96 -0.93
CA VAL A 29 -10.57 -6.11 -0.07
C VAL A 29 -9.11 -6.29 -0.45
N ARG A 30 -8.43 -5.17 -0.74
CA ARG A 30 -6.97 -5.15 -0.96
C ARG A 30 -6.24 -5.79 0.21
N SER A 31 -5.06 -6.30 -0.05
CA SER A 31 -4.27 -6.98 0.97
C SER A 31 -2.81 -6.60 0.91
N GLU A 32 -2.15 -6.63 2.08
CA GLU A 32 -0.71 -6.52 2.19
C GLU A 32 -0.08 -7.91 2.21
N TYR A 33 1.21 -7.99 1.95
CA TYR A 33 1.93 -9.25 1.89
C TYR A 33 3.24 -9.15 2.66
N MET A 34 3.43 -10.05 3.61
CA MET A 34 4.65 -10.10 4.41
C MET A 34 4.99 -11.55 4.76
N ASN A 35 6.22 -11.99 4.44
CA ASN A 35 6.74 -13.32 4.79
C ASN A 35 5.85 -14.50 4.34
N GLY A 36 5.19 -14.41 3.19
CA GLY A 36 4.31 -15.47 2.70
C GLY A 36 2.86 -15.39 3.19
N GLU A 37 2.54 -14.42 4.05
CA GLU A 37 1.21 -14.21 4.60
C GLU A 37 0.50 -13.06 3.87
N ILE A 38 -0.78 -13.27 3.55
CA ILE A 38 -1.70 -12.21 3.11
C ILE A 38 -2.32 -11.59 4.36
N ILE A 39 -2.18 -10.28 4.49
CA ILE A 39 -2.76 -9.48 5.56
C ILE A 39 -3.90 -8.67 4.94
N PRO A 40 -5.17 -9.01 5.21
CA PRO A 40 -6.28 -8.26 4.65
C PRO A 40 -6.25 -6.83 5.19
N MET A 41 -6.37 -5.84 4.32
CA MET A 41 -6.55 -4.47 4.78
C MET A 41 -7.96 -4.34 5.37
N SER A 42 -8.11 -3.54 6.42
CA SER A 42 -9.45 -3.13 6.85
C SER A 42 -9.95 -2.00 5.97
N GLY A 43 -11.27 -1.95 5.72
CA GLY A 43 -11.87 -0.76 5.12
C GLY A 43 -11.61 0.48 5.99
N ALA A 44 -11.50 1.66 5.35
CA ALA A 44 -11.22 2.90 6.06
C ALA A 44 -12.48 3.48 6.71
N SER A 45 -12.38 3.88 7.99
CA SER A 45 -13.44 4.63 8.66
C SER A 45 -13.54 6.06 8.13
N PHE A 46 -14.65 6.74 8.39
CA PHE A 46 -14.79 8.16 8.02
C PHE A 46 -13.69 9.03 8.66
N ALA A 47 -13.35 8.78 9.93
CA ALA A 47 -12.31 9.52 10.63
C ALA A 47 -10.91 9.25 10.04
N HIS A 48 -10.63 7.99 9.70
CA HIS A 48 -9.41 7.58 9.00
C HIS A 48 -9.24 8.37 7.70
N ASN A 49 -10.28 8.35 6.85
CA ASN A 49 -10.27 9.06 5.58
C ASN A 49 -10.05 10.57 5.73
N LEU A 50 -10.66 11.20 6.73
CA LEU A 50 -10.46 12.64 6.98
C LEU A 50 -9.03 12.96 7.39
N ILE A 51 -8.41 12.14 8.24
CA ILE A 51 -7.04 12.36 8.70
C ILE A 51 -6.06 12.15 7.53
N THR A 52 -6.18 11.03 6.81
CA THR A 52 -5.36 10.73 5.63
C THR A 52 -5.45 11.85 4.60
N MET A 53 -6.65 12.31 4.26
CA MET A 53 -6.85 13.41 3.31
C MET A 53 -6.21 14.73 3.78
N ASN A 54 -6.33 15.07 5.06
CA ASN A 54 -5.76 16.30 5.59
C ASN A 54 -4.22 16.28 5.57
N ILE A 55 -3.61 15.13 5.86
CA ILE A 55 -2.16 14.93 5.78
C ILE A 55 -1.70 15.04 4.33
N SER A 56 -2.32 14.29 3.42
CA SER A 56 -2.01 14.30 1.99
C SER A 56 -2.11 15.69 1.40
N ALA A 57 -3.19 16.43 1.69
CA ALA A 57 -3.38 17.79 1.19
C ALA A 57 -2.30 18.76 1.68
N ARG A 58 -1.95 18.71 2.96
CA ARG A 58 -0.90 19.58 3.53
C ARG A 58 0.47 19.26 2.95
N LEU A 59 0.84 17.98 2.87
CA LEU A 59 2.11 17.58 2.26
C LEU A 59 2.17 17.99 0.79
N HIS A 60 1.10 17.73 0.04
CA HIS A 60 1.02 18.10 -1.37
C HIS A 60 1.24 19.61 -1.53
N THR A 61 0.50 20.45 -0.80
CA THR A 61 0.67 21.91 -0.84
C THR A 61 2.08 22.35 -0.44
N SER A 62 2.64 21.80 0.64
CA SER A 62 3.97 22.18 1.12
C SER A 62 5.12 21.76 0.19
N LEU A 63 4.92 20.71 -0.59
CA LEU A 63 5.94 20.16 -1.49
C LEU A 63 5.75 20.59 -2.95
N MET A 64 4.72 21.39 -3.25
CA MET A 64 4.52 21.91 -4.60
C MET A 64 5.73 22.69 -5.10
N GLY A 65 6.16 22.40 -6.33
CA GLY A 65 7.32 23.03 -6.96
C GLY A 65 8.68 22.44 -6.55
N THR A 66 8.68 21.39 -5.75
CA THR A 66 9.89 20.58 -5.46
C THR A 66 9.96 19.36 -6.36
N GLU A 67 11.00 18.53 -6.21
CA GLU A 67 11.11 17.21 -6.84
C GLU A 67 10.24 16.14 -6.15
N CYS A 68 9.48 16.51 -5.10
CA CYS A 68 8.69 15.57 -4.33
C CYS A 68 7.27 15.39 -4.87
N ALA A 69 6.83 14.14 -4.93
CA ALA A 69 5.45 13.74 -5.20
C ALA A 69 4.86 13.03 -3.97
N VAL A 70 3.60 13.37 -3.66
CA VAL A 70 2.81 12.73 -2.59
C VAL A 70 1.83 11.77 -3.23
N PHE A 71 1.70 10.57 -2.69
CA PHE A 71 0.74 9.55 -3.11
C PHE A 71 -0.01 9.00 -1.88
N ALA A 72 -1.18 8.40 -2.11
CA ALA A 72 -2.03 7.88 -1.04
C ALA A 72 -2.83 6.65 -1.52
N ASN A 73 -3.26 5.83 -0.56
CA ASN A 73 -4.31 4.80 -0.60
C ASN A 73 -4.26 3.68 -1.67
N GLU A 74 -3.56 3.85 -2.80
CA GLU A 74 -3.60 2.91 -3.92
C GLU A 74 -2.25 2.53 -4.50
N MET A 75 -1.19 3.26 -4.15
CA MET A 75 0.15 2.92 -4.56
C MET A 75 0.73 1.89 -3.60
N ARG A 76 1.15 0.74 -4.10
CA ARG A 76 1.83 -0.28 -3.32
C ARG A 76 3.30 0.11 -3.15
N ILE A 77 3.86 -0.12 -1.97
CA ILE A 77 5.31 -0.07 -1.75
C ILE A 77 5.83 -1.50 -1.84
N SER A 78 6.92 -1.68 -2.60
CA SER A 78 7.67 -2.93 -2.64
C SER A 78 8.92 -2.84 -1.76
N ILE A 79 9.17 -3.90 -1.00
CA ILE A 79 10.37 -4.07 -0.19
C ILE A 79 11.14 -5.30 -0.72
N PRO A 80 12.04 -5.14 -1.70
CA PRO A 80 12.70 -6.25 -2.38
C PRO A 80 13.51 -7.18 -1.46
N THR A 81 14.05 -6.64 -0.37
CA THR A 81 14.88 -7.39 0.58
C THR A 81 14.08 -8.45 1.33
N THR A 82 12.78 -8.24 1.51
CA THR A 82 11.87 -9.18 2.19
C THR A 82 10.80 -9.73 1.26
N LYS A 83 10.76 -9.27 0.01
CA LYS A 83 9.68 -9.52 -0.95
C LYS A 83 8.30 -9.22 -0.35
N SER A 84 8.21 -8.13 0.41
CA SER A 84 6.98 -7.71 1.08
C SER A 84 6.36 -6.51 0.36
N TYR A 85 5.04 -6.39 0.48
CA TYR A 85 4.27 -5.37 -0.19
C TYR A 85 3.22 -4.74 0.73
N PHE A 86 3.17 -3.42 0.75
CA PHE A 86 2.33 -2.66 1.69
C PHE A 86 1.60 -1.53 0.99
N TYR A 87 0.46 -1.14 1.55
CA TYR A 87 -0.36 -0.04 1.04
C TYR A 87 -0.46 1.04 2.11
N PRO A 88 0.46 2.01 2.10
CA PRO A 88 0.41 3.06 3.10
C PRO A 88 -0.76 4.01 2.88
N ASP A 89 -1.21 4.63 3.96
CA ASP A 89 -2.18 5.71 3.86
C ASP A 89 -1.64 6.91 3.07
N VAL A 90 -0.40 7.32 3.37
CA VAL A 90 0.29 8.40 2.64
C VAL A 90 1.76 8.07 2.45
N GLY A 91 2.29 8.35 1.27
CA GLY A 91 3.72 8.26 1.00
C GLY A 91 4.26 9.46 0.21
N VAL A 92 5.58 9.64 0.28
CA VAL A 92 6.30 10.69 -0.45
C VAL A 92 7.52 10.10 -1.13
N VAL A 93 7.76 10.50 -2.38
CA VAL A 93 9.00 10.23 -3.12
C VAL A 93 9.58 11.57 -3.59
N CYS A 94 10.88 11.79 -3.41
CA CYS A 94 11.57 13.05 -3.75
C CYS A 94 12.71 12.85 -4.75
N ALA A 95 12.51 11.91 -5.67
CA ALA A 95 13.42 11.61 -6.77
C ALA A 95 12.57 10.99 -7.89
N GLU A 96 13.20 10.67 -9.02
CA GLU A 96 12.53 9.88 -10.06
C GLU A 96 11.92 8.61 -9.43
N PRO A 97 10.59 8.41 -9.52
CA PRO A 97 9.95 7.22 -8.98
C PRO A 97 10.51 5.96 -9.64
N ARG A 98 10.92 4.99 -8.83
CA ARG A 98 11.42 3.70 -9.30
C ARG A 98 10.38 2.64 -8.97
N PHE A 99 10.05 1.83 -9.96
CA PHE A 99 9.03 0.79 -9.83
C PHE A 99 9.64 -0.59 -10.02
N GLU A 100 9.01 -1.60 -9.43
CA GLU A 100 9.46 -2.98 -9.56
C GLU A 100 9.26 -3.54 -10.98
N ASP A 101 8.24 -3.04 -11.70
CA ASP A 101 7.97 -3.38 -13.09
C ASP A 101 7.31 -2.23 -13.87
N ASP A 102 7.08 -2.45 -15.17
CA ASP A 102 6.50 -1.47 -16.11
C ASP A 102 4.98 -1.27 -15.94
N ILE A 103 4.38 -1.79 -14.86
CA ILE A 103 2.97 -1.51 -14.50
C ILE A 103 2.87 -0.26 -13.61
N PHE A 104 3.99 0.15 -13.01
CA PHE A 104 4.10 1.39 -12.24
C PHE A 104 3.14 1.50 -11.03
N ASP A 105 2.71 0.36 -10.47
CA ASP A 105 1.84 0.25 -9.28
C ASP A 105 2.60 -0.13 -8.00
N MET A 106 3.91 -0.41 -8.08
CA MET A 106 4.77 -0.87 -6.99
C MET A 106 6.03 -0.01 -6.84
N LEU A 107 5.97 0.99 -5.96
CA LEU A 107 7.06 1.94 -5.74
C LEU A 107 8.19 1.34 -4.86
N LEU A 108 9.44 1.55 -5.27
CA LEU A 108 10.64 1.03 -4.61
C LEU A 108 11.39 2.06 -3.76
N ASN A 109 11.12 3.35 -3.94
CA ASN A 109 11.91 4.43 -3.34
C ASN A 109 11.08 5.52 -2.62
N PRO A 110 10.08 5.18 -1.79
CA PRO A 110 9.49 6.18 -0.89
C PRO A 110 10.55 6.67 0.10
N ILE A 111 10.48 7.95 0.47
CA ILE A 111 11.32 8.55 1.51
C ILE A 111 10.54 8.82 2.81
N VAL A 112 9.20 8.88 2.72
CA VAL A 112 8.29 9.03 3.84
C VAL A 112 7.11 8.08 3.63
N VAL A 113 6.71 7.43 4.71
CA VAL A 113 5.51 6.59 4.81
C VAL A 113 4.77 7.02 6.08
N ILE A 114 3.45 7.19 5.99
CA ILE A 114 2.59 7.59 7.10
C ILE A 114 1.40 6.63 7.14
N GLU A 115 1.12 6.10 8.32
CA GLU A 115 -0.07 5.30 8.62
C GLU A 115 -0.95 6.00 9.66
N VAL A 116 -2.25 5.99 9.42
CA VAL A 116 -3.29 6.47 10.32
C VAL A 116 -3.91 5.26 11.00
N LEU A 117 -3.83 5.22 12.33
CA LEU A 117 -4.41 4.11 13.07
C LEU A 117 -5.94 4.23 13.10
N SER A 118 -6.62 3.13 12.81
CA SER A 118 -8.06 2.96 12.99
C SER A 118 -8.36 2.05 14.19
N PRO A 119 -9.42 2.32 14.98
CA PRO A 119 -9.83 1.50 16.13
C PRO A 119 -10.43 0.14 15.76
#